data_AF-A0A2W7C3C5-F1
#
_entry.id   AF-A0A2W7C3C5-F1
#
_cell.length_a   1.000
_cell.length_b   1.000
_cell.length_c   1.000
_cell.angle_alpha   90.00
_cell.angle_beta   90.00
_cell.angle_gamma   90.00
#
_symmetry.space_group_name_H-M   'P 1'
#
loop_
_entity.id
_entity.type
_entity.pdbx_description
1 polymer ?
#
loop_
_entity_poly.entity_id
_entity_poly.type
_entity_poly.pdbx_seq_one_letter_code
_entity_poly.pdbx_strand_id
1 'polypeptide(L)' 'MGKHLWLGLALACSGILLSSMTAEAKAFKNFQGKECRPDYKRLCPMTPIGKCDLQSMIDQLSPACKAFVEKHK' A
#
# COMPACT_ATOMS: atom_id res chain seq x y z
N MET A 1 47.48 7.66 44.68
CA MET A 1 46.39 8.67 44.75
C MET A 1 46.10 9.12 43.33
N GLY A 2 44.88 8.91 42.84
CA GLY A 2 44.47 9.27 41.48
C GLY A 2 43.03 8.81 41.25
N LYS A 3 42.07 9.63 41.69
CA LYS A 3 40.63 9.45 41.50
C LYS A 3 40.19 10.25 40.26
N HIS A 4 39.00 9.92 39.75
CA HIS A 4 38.25 10.58 38.65
C HIS A 4 38.74 10.16 37.25
N LEU A 5 37.90 9.75 36.29
CA LEU A 5 36.49 10.07 36.01
C LEU A 5 35.74 8.82 35.51
N TRP A 6 34.52 8.61 36.02
CA TRP A 6 33.42 8.03 35.27
C TRP A 6 32.93 9.05 34.23
N LEU A 7 32.55 8.62 33.03
CA LEU A 7 31.42 9.16 32.26
C LEU A 7 31.15 8.25 31.07
N GLY A 8 29.94 7.68 31.03
CA GLY A 8 29.44 6.92 29.88
C GLY A 8 28.82 7.84 28.82
N LEU A 9 28.66 7.29 27.62
CA LEU A 9 27.75 7.75 26.55
C LEU A 9 27.57 6.53 25.62
N ALA A 10 26.50 5.75 25.79
CA ALA A 10 25.21 5.90 25.09
C ALA A 10 25.31 5.88 23.55
N LEU A 11 24.66 4.85 23.00
CA LEU A 11 23.83 4.86 21.78
C LEU A 11 24.47 5.27 20.44
N ALA A 12 24.61 4.28 19.55
CA ALA A 12 24.38 4.49 18.12
C ALA A 12 23.62 3.28 17.54
N CYS A 13 22.28 3.37 17.57
CA CYS A 13 21.42 2.64 16.66
C CYS A 13 21.68 3.17 15.24
N SER A 14 22.16 2.33 14.31
CA SER A 14 22.16 2.59 12.86
C SER A 14 22.45 1.26 12.16
N GLY A 15 21.63 0.70 11.29
CA GLY A 15 20.34 1.11 10.76
C GLY A 15 19.63 -0.15 10.29
N ILE A 16 18.35 -0.21 10.62
CA ILE A 16 17.41 -1.24 10.24
C ILE A 16 17.31 -1.32 8.72
N LEU A 17 17.31 -2.55 8.22
CA LEU A 17 16.71 -3.02 6.97
C LEU A 17 16.12 -1.93 6.07
N LEU A 18 16.85 -1.56 5.02
CA LEU A 18 16.23 -1.02 3.83
C LEU A 18 16.23 -2.11 2.76
N SER A 19 15.40 -3.13 2.99
CA SER A 19 14.89 -3.94 1.90
C SER A 19 14.15 -2.98 0.99
N SER A 20 14.79 -2.59 -0.10
CA SER A 20 14.17 -1.96 -1.25
C SER A 20 13.16 -2.95 -1.81
N MET A 21 11.98 -3.03 -1.18
CA MET A 21 10.77 -3.47 -1.82
C MET A 21 10.47 -2.41 -2.88
N THR A 22 11.16 -2.51 -4.01
CA THR A 22 10.66 -1.96 -5.25
C THR A 22 9.36 -2.71 -5.51
N ALA A 23 8.27 -2.17 -4.97
CA ALA A 23 6.94 -2.53 -5.38
C ALA A 23 6.93 -2.26 -6.88
N GLU A 24 7.13 -3.32 -7.67
CA GLU A 24 6.90 -3.29 -9.09
C GLU A 24 5.52 -2.67 -9.26
N ALA A 25 5.47 -1.51 -9.90
CA ALA A 25 4.22 -0.88 -10.27
C ALA A 25 3.57 -1.78 -11.32
N LYS A 26 2.95 -2.88 -10.89
CA LYS A 26 2.12 -3.72 -11.73
C LYS A 26 1.19 -2.78 -12.45
N ALA A 27 1.23 -2.80 -13.78
CA ALA A 27 0.33 -2.00 -14.59
C ALA A 27 -1.08 -2.60 -14.44
N PHE A 28 -1.83 -2.12 -13.45
CA PHE A 28 -3.20 -2.58 -13.20
C PHE A 28 -4.15 -1.93 -14.21
N LYS A 29 -5.12 -2.69 -14.75
CA LYS A 29 -6.19 -2.13 -15.57
C LYS A 29 -7.02 -1.17 -14.73
N ASN A 30 -7.19 0.05 -15.24
CA ASN A 30 -8.05 1.04 -14.61
C ASN A 30 -9.51 0.78 -14.98
N PHE A 31 -10.32 0.39 -14.00
CA PHE A 31 -11.76 0.22 -14.15
C PHE A 31 -12.48 1.51 -13.73
N GLN A 32 -12.71 2.44 -14.65
CA GLN A 32 -13.41 3.72 -14.38
C GLN A 32 -14.94 3.60 -14.41
N GLY A 33 -15.49 2.38 -14.34
CA GLY A 33 -16.93 2.14 -14.31
C GLY A 33 -17.57 2.86 -13.11
N LYS A 34 -18.73 3.49 -13.33
CA LYS A 34 -19.48 4.18 -12.28
C LYS A 34 -19.87 3.22 -11.14
N GLU A 35 -20.06 1.94 -11.46
CA GLU A 35 -20.32 0.87 -10.49
C GLU A 35 -19.15 0.64 -9.52
N CYS A 36 -17.92 0.98 -9.88
CA CYS A 36 -16.74 0.76 -9.06
C CYS A 36 -16.34 1.93 -8.16
N ARG A 37 -16.93 3.13 -8.33
CA ARG A 37 -16.67 4.30 -7.47
C ARG A 37 -16.83 4.02 -5.96
N PRO A 38 -17.90 3.35 -5.47
CA PRO A 38 -18.02 3.04 -4.05
C PRO A 38 -16.94 2.06 -3.57
N ASP A 39 -16.55 1.08 -4.41
CA ASP A 39 -15.50 0.13 -4.09
C ASP A 39 -14.12 0.80 -4.02
N TYR A 40 -13.81 1.75 -4.92
CA TYR A 40 -12.60 2.58 -4.78
C TYR A 40 -12.57 3.32 -3.45
N LYS A 41 -13.69 3.93 -3.03
CA LYS A 41 -13.74 4.68 -1.77
C LYS A 41 -13.55 3.77 -0.54
N ARG A 42 -14.05 2.53 -0.60
CA ARG A 42 -14.01 1.58 0.52
C ARG A 42 -12.69 0.82 0.61
N LEU A 43 -12.20 0.32 -0.52
CA LEU A 43 -11.00 -0.53 -0.59
C LEU A 43 -9.73 0.30 -0.78
N CYS A 44 -9.84 1.49 -1.35
CA CYS A 44 -8.69 2.30 -1.75
C CYS A 44 -8.83 3.77 -1.29
N PRO A 45 -9.08 4.02 0.02
CA PRO A 45 -9.40 5.36 0.51
C PRO A 45 -8.28 6.39 0.34
N MET A 46 -7.02 5.93 0.26
CA MET A 46 -5.84 6.79 0.06
C MET A 46 -5.33 6.80 -1.39
N THR A 47 -5.98 6.07 -2.29
CA THR A 47 -5.54 5.93 -3.68
C THR A 47 -6.51 6.68 -4.60
N PRO A 48 -6.03 7.50 -5.53
CA PRO A 48 -6.92 8.14 -6.49
C PRO A 48 -7.65 7.10 -7.34
N ILE A 49 -8.88 7.44 -7.74
CA ILE A 49 -9.74 6.57 -8.55
C ILE A 49 -8.97 6.11 -9.80
N GLY A 50 -9.00 4.80 -10.05
CA GLY A 50 -8.34 4.21 -11.21
C GLY A 50 -6.83 3.99 -11.10
N LYS A 51 -6.25 4.26 -9.93
CA LYS A 51 -4.87 3.86 -9.57
C LYS A 51 -4.84 2.72 -8.54
N CYS A 52 -6.01 2.24 -8.12
CA CYS A 52 -6.12 1.09 -7.24
C CYS A 52 -6.41 -0.17 -8.03
N ASP A 53 -5.76 -1.27 -7.66
CA ASP A 53 -6.03 -2.59 -8.23
C ASP A 53 -7.31 -3.20 -7.63
N LEU A 54 -8.44 -2.90 -8.26
CA LEU A 54 -9.72 -3.55 -7.92
C LEU A 54 -9.75 -5.01 -8.34
N GLN A 55 -8.98 -5.42 -9.36
CA GLN A 55 -9.01 -6.78 -9.88
C GLN A 55 -8.38 -7.76 -8.89
N SER A 56 -7.28 -7.38 -8.22
CA SER A 56 -6.69 -8.17 -7.14
C SER A 56 -7.59 -8.26 -5.90
N MET A 57 -8.61 -7.41 -5.78
CA MET A 57 -9.58 -7.40 -4.68
C MET A 57 -10.98 -7.87 -5.11
N ILE A 58 -11.07 -8.64 -6.21
CA ILE A 58 -12.35 -9.02 -6.86
C ILE A 58 -13.38 -9.60 -5.88
N ASP A 59 -12.96 -10.39 -4.89
CA ASP A 59 -13.85 -11.02 -3.93
C ASP A 59 -14.37 -10.08 -2.84
N GLN A 60 -13.74 -8.92 -2.71
CA GLN A 60 -14.22 -7.86 -1.82
C GLN A 60 -15.13 -6.89 -2.54
N LEU A 61 -15.16 -6.86 -3.89
CA LEU A 61 -15.95 -5.90 -4.66
C LEU A 61 -17.46 -6.10 -4.47
N SER A 62 -18.22 -5.01 -4.61
CA SER A 62 -19.67 -5.11 -4.76
C SER A 62 -20.04 -5.94 -5.99
N PRO A 63 -21.21 -6.62 -6.01
CA PRO A 63 -21.61 -7.46 -7.15
C PRO A 63 -21.61 -6.71 -8.49
N ALA A 64 -21.98 -5.42 -8.49
CA ALA A 64 -21.99 -4.60 -9.69
C ALA A 64 -20.57 -4.31 -10.21
N CYS A 65 -19.65 -3.87 -9.33
CA CYS A 65 -18.27 -3.63 -9.73
C CYS A 65 -17.56 -4.93 -10.13
N LYS A 66 -17.83 -6.04 -9.43
CA LYS A 66 -17.31 -7.36 -9.80
C LYS A 66 -17.72 -7.75 -11.22
N ALA A 67 -19.01 -7.66 -11.55
CA ALA A 67 -19.49 -7.96 -12.90
C ALA A 67 -18.84 -7.06 -13.97
N PHE A 68 -18.62 -5.78 -13.67
CA PHE A 68 -17.92 -4.86 -14.57
C PHE A 68 -16.45 -5.25 -14.76
N VAL A 69 -15.72 -5.50 -13.67
CA VAL A 69 -14.32 -5.93 -13.73
C VAL A 69 -14.19 -7.24 -14.50
N GLU A 70 -15.07 -8.22 -14.26
CA GLU A 70 -15.07 -9.50 -14.97
C GLU A 70 -15.38 -9.36 -16.46
N LYS A 71 -16.28 -8.44 -16.83
CA LYS A 71 -16.60 -8.14 -18.24
C LYS A 71 -15.45 -7.45 -18.98
N HIS A 72 -14.61 -6.70 -18.26
CA HIS A 72 -13.57 -5.85 -18.84
C HIS A 72 -12.12 -6.33 -18.55
N LYS A 73 -11.95 -7.51 -17.92
CA LYS A 73 -10.65 -8.05 -17.50
C LYS A 73 -9.70 -8.35 -18.64
#